data_AF-A0A7X5JL00-F1
#
_entry.id   AF-A0A7X5JL00-F1
#
_cell.length_a   1.000
_cell.length_b   1.000
_cell.length_c   1.000
_cell.angle_alpha   90.00
_cell.angle_beta   90.00
_cell.angle_gamma   90.00
#
_symmetry.space_group_name_H-M   'P 1'
#
loop_
_entity.id
_entity.type
_entity.pdbx_description
1 polymer ?
#
loop_
_entity_poly.entity_id
_entity_poly.type
_entity_poly.pdbx_seq_one_letter_code
_entity_poly.pdbx_strand_id
1 'polypeptide(L)'
;MNEPKNLISFSILLTISLAIFYISGWMSFLEFYILLALYAVIFYSLQSLWYYLRNKTRNNFKDFVEYFLYRTSILLAVALLLTGSFISYHTFLNPATLPLYTLTNGEKTVQFQTMSHIASRAFYLQVQANIYAAKQDDGVLFFEGVRPGTAENEQKFNSALGIDFAPGLYDNLSELYGVVAQDNEMFLDLVNNKDYNIDLSIDDIIKIYEEKGLSSQKKGLMQNDEVVDINSDVIKILSELNPRELTVIRSFNQAFLNFIIKNEGFRNTMLSLVGNQDLFGVIIDERNEVLADAIINSEEKNIFVIYGLMHFDGVYNILLASDTIWKITSTKEYTIITDPGE
;
A
#
# COMPACT_ATOMS: atom_id res chain seq x y z
N MET A 1 -15.59 4.62 47.54
CA MET A 1 -15.70 3.42 46.67
C MET A 1 -15.13 3.73 45.28
N ASN A 2 -13.80 3.71 45.12
CA ASN A 2 -13.12 3.88 43.81
C ASN A 2 -12.09 2.76 43.51
N GLU A 3 -11.88 1.81 44.43
CA GLU A 3 -10.89 0.72 44.28
C GLU A 3 -10.93 -0.05 42.96
N PRO A 4 -12.09 -0.47 42.41
CA PRO A 4 -12.09 -1.25 41.17
C PRO A 4 -11.58 -0.44 39.96
N LYS A 5 -11.84 0.88 39.92
CA LYS A 5 -11.35 1.75 38.84
C LYS A 5 -9.82 1.86 38.88
N ASN A 6 -9.27 2.06 40.08
CA ASN A 6 -7.83 2.19 40.28
C ASN A 6 -7.10 0.91 39.91
N LEU A 7 -7.65 -0.27 40.26
CA LEU A 7 -7.08 -1.56 39.90
C LEU A 7 -7.08 -1.80 38.37
N ILE A 8 -8.19 -1.49 37.69
CA ILE A 8 -8.29 -1.61 36.23
C ILE A 8 -7.26 -0.71 35.53
N SER A 9 -7.20 0.56 35.93
CA SER A 9 -6.26 1.52 35.33
C SER A 9 -4.81 1.13 35.54
N PHE A 10 -4.47 0.69 36.74
CA PHE A 10 -3.13 0.21 37.05
C PHE A 10 -2.76 -1.01 36.20
N SER A 11 -3.68 -1.97 36.07
CA SER A 11 -3.43 -3.20 35.32
C SER A 11 -3.19 -2.93 33.83
N ILE A 12 -4.02 -2.06 33.22
CA ILE A 12 -3.88 -1.67 31.82
C ILE A 12 -2.56 -0.92 31.60
N LEU A 13 -2.30 0.13 32.40
CA LEU A 13 -1.09 0.94 32.24
C LEU A 13 0.18 0.11 32.46
N LEU A 14 0.19 -0.75 33.49
CA LEU A 14 1.31 -1.67 33.73
C LEU A 14 1.54 -2.60 32.54
N THR A 15 0.48 -3.18 31.98
CA THR A 15 0.58 -4.08 30.82
C THR A 15 1.17 -3.34 29.61
N ILE A 16 0.68 -2.14 29.32
CA ILE A 16 1.19 -1.29 28.23
C ILE A 16 2.65 -0.91 28.45
N SER A 17 3.01 -0.51 29.66
CA SER A 17 4.38 -0.14 30.00
C SER A 17 5.34 -1.33 29.87
N LEU A 18 4.93 -2.53 30.29
CA LEU A 18 5.71 -3.74 30.08
C LEU A 18 5.84 -4.09 28.60
N ALA A 19 4.78 -3.89 27.80
CA ALA A 19 4.83 -4.10 26.36
C ALA A 19 5.79 -3.12 25.67
N ILE A 20 5.72 -1.82 25.97
CA ILE A 20 6.62 -0.80 25.44
C ILE A 20 8.07 -1.12 25.81
N PHE A 21 8.32 -1.46 27.08
CA PHE A 21 9.66 -1.85 27.53
C PHE A 21 10.17 -3.08 26.78
N TYR A 22 9.32 -4.08 26.56
CA TYR A 22 9.68 -5.28 25.82
C TYR A 22 9.97 -5.01 24.33
N ILE A 23 9.16 -4.18 23.68
CA ILE A 23 9.25 -3.91 22.24
C ILE A 23 10.40 -2.93 21.94
N SER A 24 10.46 -1.83 22.67
CA SER A 24 11.30 -0.66 22.34
C SER A 24 12.38 -0.36 23.39
N GLY A 25 12.40 -1.09 24.50
CA GLY A 25 13.42 -0.95 25.53
C GLY A 25 13.19 0.23 26.48
N TRP A 26 14.26 0.60 27.20
CA TRP A 26 14.18 1.53 28.33
C TRP A 26 13.92 2.99 27.93
N MET A 27 14.49 3.45 26.80
CA MET A 27 14.33 4.84 26.37
C MET A 27 12.88 5.16 26.03
N SER A 28 12.24 4.34 25.20
CA SER A 28 10.82 4.52 24.84
C SER A 28 9.88 4.32 26.03
N PHE A 29 10.25 3.46 26.99
CA PHE A 29 9.52 3.37 28.26
C PHE A 29 9.57 4.70 29.03
N LEU A 30 10.73 5.34 29.14
CA LEU A 30 10.85 6.66 29.79
C LEU A 30 10.10 7.74 29.01
N GLU A 31 10.24 7.78 27.69
CA GLU A 31 9.53 8.71 26.82
C GLU A 31 8.01 8.60 26.99
N PHE A 32 7.48 7.38 27.07
CA PHE A 32 6.07 7.14 27.35
C PHE A 32 5.60 7.83 28.65
N TYR A 33 6.35 7.70 29.75
CA TYR A 33 5.98 8.37 31.00
C TYR A 33 6.18 9.88 30.97
N ILE A 34 7.18 10.39 30.25
CA ILE A 34 7.37 11.83 30.05
C ILE A 34 6.16 12.40 29.29
N LEU A 35 5.76 11.76 28.19
CA LEU A 35 4.58 12.15 27.40
C LEU A 35 3.31 12.04 28.23
N LEU A 36 3.16 10.99 29.04
CA LEU A 36 2.02 10.82 29.95
C LEU A 36 1.95 11.94 30.99
N ALA A 37 3.09 12.36 31.54
CA ALA A 37 3.18 13.46 32.50
C ALA A 37 2.84 14.81 31.85
N LEU A 38 3.38 15.08 30.65
CA LEU A 38 3.05 16.28 29.88
C LEU A 38 1.55 16.32 29.53
N TYR A 39 0.99 15.20 29.10
CA TYR A 39 -0.44 15.07 28.83
C TYR A 39 -1.27 15.30 30.10
N ALA A 40 -0.83 14.78 31.25
CA ALA A 40 -1.49 15.04 32.54
C ALA A 40 -1.53 16.53 32.89
N VAL A 41 -0.45 17.28 32.65
CA VAL A 41 -0.39 18.73 32.91
C VAL A 41 -1.37 19.49 32.02
N ILE A 42 -1.42 19.16 30.73
CA ILE A 42 -2.36 19.78 29.78
C ILE A 42 -3.80 19.45 30.18
N PHE A 43 -4.09 18.17 30.43
CA PHE A 43 -5.42 17.71 30.80
C PHE A 43 -5.89 18.34 32.13
N TYR A 44 -5.01 18.42 33.13
CA TYR A 44 -5.29 19.10 34.39
C TYR A 44 -5.65 20.56 34.19
N SER A 45 -4.89 21.26 33.35
CA SER A 45 -5.09 22.69 33.07
C SER A 45 -6.45 22.93 32.41
N LEU A 46 -6.78 22.14 31.39
CA LEU A 46 -8.06 22.20 30.69
C LEU A 46 -9.23 21.84 31.61
N GLN A 47 -9.10 20.77 32.40
CA GLN A 47 -10.14 20.34 33.33
C GLN A 47 -10.36 21.35 34.45
N SER A 48 -9.28 21.92 35.00
CA SER A 48 -9.35 22.94 36.05
C SER A 48 -9.99 24.23 35.54
N LEU A 49 -9.64 24.66 34.31
CA LEU A 49 -10.28 25.80 33.66
C LEU A 49 -11.78 25.55 33.48
N TRP A 50 -12.15 24.39 32.95
CA TRP A 50 -13.56 24.02 32.77
C TRP A 50 -14.34 23.98 34.08
N TYR A 51 -13.75 23.39 35.13
CA TYR A 51 -14.38 23.28 36.44
C TYR A 51 -14.52 24.65 37.12
N TYR A 52 -13.52 25.52 36.96
CA TYR A 52 -13.57 26.90 37.45
C TYR A 52 -14.66 27.71 36.73
N LEU A 53 -14.71 27.63 35.39
CA LEU A 53 -15.72 28.34 34.59
C LEU A 53 -17.15 27.88 34.91
N ARG A 54 -17.35 26.57 35.15
CA ARG A 54 -18.68 26.00 35.37
C ARG A 54 -19.14 26.06 36.83
N ASN A 55 -18.26 25.69 37.76
CA ASN A 55 -18.62 25.44 39.16
C ASN A 55 -17.96 26.43 40.13
N LYS A 56 -17.13 27.37 39.66
CA LYS A 56 -16.36 28.35 40.46
C LYS A 56 -15.57 27.74 41.63
N THR A 57 -15.22 26.47 41.52
CA THR A 57 -14.52 25.69 42.54
C THR A 57 -13.22 25.13 41.96
N ARG A 58 -12.28 24.76 42.82
CA ARG A 58 -11.03 24.10 42.41
C ARG A 58 -11.18 22.59 42.53
N ASN A 59 -10.64 21.88 41.56
CA ASN A 59 -10.65 20.42 41.57
C ASN A 59 -9.61 19.90 42.58
N ASN A 60 -9.91 18.80 43.26
CA ASN A 60 -8.96 18.14 44.15
C ASN A 60 -7.94 17.37 43.31
N PHE A 61 -6.64 17.52 43.61
CA PHE A 61 -5.57 16.89 42.86
C PHE A 61 -5.66 15.35 42.88
N LYS A 62 -6.05 14.75 44.00
CA LYS A 62 -6.21 13.28 44.09
C LYS A 62 -7.31 12.79 43.16
N ASP A 63 -8.46 13.46 43.19
CA ASP A 63 -9.62 13.10 42.37
C ASP A 63 -9.30 13.32 40.87
N PHE A 64 -8.49 14.33 40.56
CA PHE A 64 -7.93 14.51 39.22
C PHE A 64 -7.05 13.32 38.80
N VAL A 65 -6.08 12.90 39.61
CA VAL A 65 -5.16 11.80 39.24
C VAL A 65 -5.92 10.51 39.01
N GLU A 66 -6.86 10.15 39.90
CA GLU A 66 -7.70 8.95 39.73
C GLU A 66 -8.52 9.04 38.43
N TYR A 67 -9.12 10.20 38.15
CA TYR A 67 -9.90 10.44 36.95
C TYR A 67 -9.04 10.36 35.67
N PHE A 68 -7.88 11.01 35.67
CA PHE A 68 -6.94 11.06 34.55
C PHE A 68 -6.41 9.68 34.19
N LEU A 69 -5.91 8.93 35.18
CA LEU A 69 -5.39 7.58 34.98
C LEU A 69 -6.48 6.65 34.43
N TYR A 70 -7.70 6.76 34.98
CA TYR A 70 -8.83 5.98 34.47
C TYR A 70 -9.17 6.30 33.02
N ARG A 71 -9.35 7.58 32.69
CA ARG A 71 -9.66 7.98 31.30
C ARG A 71 -8.56 7.59 30.34
N THR A 72 -7.31 7.83 30.70
CA THR A 72 -6.16 7.49 29.85
C THR A 72 -6.04 5.98 29.65
N SER A 73 -6.20 5.18 30.72
CA SER A 73 -6.17 3.71 30.60
C SER A 73 -7.25 3.18 29.67
N ILE A 74 -8.48 3.71 29.74
CA ILE A 74 -9.58 3.27 28.88
C ILE A 74 -9.32 3.70 27.43
N LEU A 75 -8.85 4.94 27.20
CA LEU A 75 -8.51 5.41 25.86
C LEU A 75 -7.41 4.56 25.21
N LEU A 76 -6.34 4.25 25.95
CA LEU A 76 -5.26 3.40 25.45
C LEU A 76 -5.73 1.96 25.19
N ALA A 77 -6.55 1.39 26.08
CA ALA A 77 -7.13 0.07 25.87
C ALA A 77 -8.02 0.02 24.63
N VAL A 78 -8.87 1.04 24.43
CA VAL A 78 -9.71 1.15 23.22
C VAL A 78 -8.84 1.31 21.98
N ALA A 79 -7.80 2.15 22.01
CA ALA A 79 -6.89 2.31 20.88
C ALA A 79 -6.20 0.98 20.51
N LEU A 80 -5.68 0.25 21.50
CA LEU A 80 -5.06 -1.06 21.28
C LEU A 80 -6.04 -2.09 20.75
N LEU A 81 -7.27 -2.12 21.27
CA LEU A 81 -8.32 -3.00 20.77
C LEU A 81 -8.68 -2.67 19.33
N LEU A 82 -8.81 -1.40 18.97
CA LEU A 82 -9.11 -0.96 17.59
C LEU A 82 -7.96 -1.31 16.64
N THR A 83 -6.72 -0.98 17.01
CA THR A 83 -5.54 -1.30 16.19
C THR A 83 -5.36 -2.82 16.04
N GLY A 84 -5.44 -3.58 17.13
CA GLY A 84 -5.34 -5.04 17.10
C GLY A 84 -6.46 -5.70 16.30
N SER A 85 -7.69 -5.19 16.41
CA SER A 85 -8.83 -5.67 15.62
C SER A 85 -8.67 -5.33 14.14
N PHE A 86 -8.18 -4.13 13.83
CA PHE A 86 -7.88 -3.72 12.45
C PHE A 86 -6.84 -4.64 11.82
N ILE A 87 -5.71 -4.86 12.50
CA ILE A 87 -4.66 -5.78 12.05
C ILE A 87 -5.23 -7.19 11.84
N SER A 88 -5.94 -7.71 12.83
CA SER A 88 -6.49 -9.07 12.79
C SER A 88 -7.49 -9.25 11.65
N TYR A 89 -8.38 -8.26 11.47
CA TYR A 89 -9.41 -8.31 10.43
C TYR A 89 -8.81 -8.25 9.03
N HIS A 90 -7.92 -7.29 8.77
CA HIS A 90 -7.35 -7.09 7.44
C HIS A 90 -6.25 -8.06 7.07
N THR A 91 -5.65 -8.78 8.03
CA THR A 91 -4.60 -9.76 7.75
C THR A 91 -5.15 -11.18 7.71
N PHE A 92 -5.98 -11.58 8.68
CA PHE A 92 -6.37 -12.98 8.84
C PHE A 92 -7.81 -13.27 8.44
N LEU A 93 -8.76 -12.38 8.77
CA LEU A 93 -10.18 -12.65 8.52
C LEU A 93 -10.62 -12.27 7.11
N ASN A 94 -10.02 -11.23 6.55
CA ASN A 94 -10.37 -10.69 5.25
C ASN A 94 -9.10 -10.11 4.57
N PRO A 95 -8.11 -10.95 4.21
CA PRO A 95 -6.93 -10.47 3.48
C PRO A 95 -7.33 -9.93 2.09
N ALA A 96 -6.50 -9.06 1.51
CA ALA A 96 -6.72 -8.63 0.13
C ALA A 96 -6.36 -9.75 -0.85
N THR A 97 -7.06 -9.73 -1.98
CA THR A 97 -6.86 -10.65 -3.10
C THR A 97 -6.63 -9.86 -4.39
N LEU A 98 -5.89 -10.46 -5.32
CA LEU A 98 -5.73 -9.97 -6.68
C LEU A 98 -6.36 -10.97 -7.65
N PRO A 99 -7.26 -10.50 -8.54
CA PRO A 99 -7.93 -11.35 -9.50
C PRO A 99 -7.03 -11.76 -10.67
N LEU A 100 -7.24 -12.99 -11.14
CA LEU A 100 -6.94 -13.48 -12.48
C LEU A 100 -8.25 -13.56 -13.27
N TYR A 101 -8.39 -12.70 -14.27
CA TYR A 101 -9.53 -12.72 -15.17
C TYR A 101 -9.23 -13.59 -16.38
N THR A 102 -10.20 -14.37 -16.84
CA THR A 102 -10.15 -15.02 -18.15
C THR A 102 -11.18 -14.38 -19.06
N LEU A 103 -10.70 -13.68 -20.09
CA LEU A 103 -11.49 -12.98 -21.09
C LEU A 103 -11.48 -13.77 -22.41
N THR A 104 -12.56 -13.67 -23.18
CA THR A 104 -12.57 -14.19 -24.56
C THR A 104 -13.56 -13.43 -25.44
N ASN A 105 -13.25 -13.29 -26.73
CA ASN A 105 -14.20 -12.90 -27.77
C ASN A 105 -14.60 -14.08 -28.69
N GLY A 106 -14.25 -15.32 -28.31
CA GLY A 106 -14.47 -16.53 -29.10
C GLY A 106 -13.32 -16.88 -30.05
N GLU A 107 -12.51 -15.92 -30.46
CA GLU A 107 -11.29 -16.16 -31.26
C GLU A 107 -10.02 -16.17 -30.41
N LYS A 108 -9.94 -15.25 -29.45
CA LYS A 108 -8.83 -15.11 -28.50
C LYS A 108 -9.27 -15.43 -27.08
N THR A 109 -8.33 -15.92 -26.28
CA THR A 109 -8.45 -16.07 -24.84
C THR A 109 -7.32 -15.30 -24.18
N VAL A 110 -7.67 -14.39 -23.27
CA VAL A 110 -6.73 -13.58 -22.50
C VAL A 110 -6.87 -13.91 -21.03
N GLN A 111 -5.77 -14.30 -20.39
CA GLN A 111 -5.70 -14.48 -18.95
C GLN A 111 -4.98 -13.27 -18.34
N PHE A 112 -5.73 -12.38 -17.71
CA PHE A 112 -5.21 -11.15 -17.12
C PHE A 112 -4.99 -11.31 -15.62
N GLN A 113 -3.75 -11.54 -15.23
CA GLN A 113 -3.31 -11.58 -13.84
C GLN A 113 -3.01 -10.17 -13.36
N THR A 114 -3.84 -9.68 -12.44
CA THR A 114 -3.54 -8.42 -11.75
C THR A 114 -2.38 -8.59 -10.78
N MET A 115 -1.53 -7.57 -10.69
CA MET A 115 -0.27 -7.59 -9.95
C MET A 115 -0.17 -6.45 -8.94
N SER A 116 0.73 -6.63 -7.97
CA SER A 116 1.23 -5.60 -7.04
C SER A 116 2.76 -5.65 -7.08
N HIS A 117 3.43 -4.50 -7.03
CA HIS A 117 4.90 -4.43 -7.01
C HIS A 117 5.53 -4.97 -5.73
N ILE A 118 4.75 -5.07 -4.64
CA ILE A 118 5.13 -5.77 -3.42
C ILE A 118 4.02 -6.74 -3.00
N ALA A 119 4.37 -7.98 -2.69
CA ALA A 119 3.44 -9.02 -2.27
C ALA A 119 4.17 -10.17 -1.56
N SER A 120 3.43 -11.12 -0.99
CA SER A 120 4.02 -12.33 -0.44
C SER A 120 4.73 -13.15 -1.54
N ARG A 121 5.77 -13.88 -1.15
CA ARG A 121 6.44 -14.82 -2.07
C ARG A 121 5.50 -15.88 -2.61
N ALA A 122 4.58 -16.36 -1.78
CA ALA A 122 3.56 -17.35 -2.16
C ALA A 122 2.66 -16.83 -3.30
N PHE A 123 2.27 -15.55 -3.26
CA PHE A 123 1.53 -14.93 -4.36
C PHE A 123 2.31 -14.99 -5.68
N TYR A 124 3.58 -14.57 -5.69
CA TYR A 124 4.37 -14.59 -6.92
C TYR A 124 4.66 -16.01 -7.44
N LEU A 125 4.86 -17.00 -6.56
CA LEU A 125 4.97 -18.40 -6.96
C LEU A 125 3.68 -18.92 -7.60
N GLN A 126 2.53 -18.47 -7.11
CA GLN A 126 1.24 -18.81 -7.71
C GLN A 126 1.05 -18.14 -9.08
N VAL A 127 1.50 -16.89 -9.26
CA VAL A 127 1.53 -16.22 -10.57
C VAL A 127 2.44 -16.98 -11.54
N GLN A 128 3.64 -17.35 -11.11
CA GLN A 128 4.57 -18.16 -11.91
C GLN A 128 3.91 -19.48 -12.35
N ALA A 129 3.22 -20.18 -11.45
CA ALA A 129 2.49 -21.40 -11.79
C ALA A 129 1.36 -21.17 -12.79
N ASN A 130 0.63 -20.04 -12.68
CA ASN A 130 -0.41 -19.67 -13.63
C ASN A 130 0.17 -19.42 -15.03
N ILE A 131 1.29 -18.68 -15.12
CA ILE A 131 2.00 -18.42 -16.39
C ILE A 131 2.50 -19.74 -16.99
N TYR A 132 3.15 -20.58 -16.18
CA TYR A 132 3.64 -21.88 -16.61
C TYR A 132 2.51 -22.72 -17.23
N ALA A 133 1.34 -22.75 -16.59
CA ALA A 133 0.18 -23.46 -17.12
C ALA A 133 -0.36 -22.84 -18.42
N ALA A 134 -0.44 -21.52 -18.52
CA ALA A 134 -0.92 -20.82 -19.71
C ALA A 134 -0.01 -21.01 -20.92
N LYS A 135 1.30 -21.10 -20.71
CA LYS A 135 2.30 -21.27 -21.77
C LYS A 135 2.44 -22.72 -22.28
N GLN A 136 1.81 -23.71 -21.64
CA GLN A 136 1.82 -25.11 -22.10
C GLN A 136 1.15 -25.28 -23.47
N ASP A 137 0.11 -24.49 -23.77
CA ASP A 137 -0.69 -24.60 -25.00
C ASP A 137 -0.32 -23.49 -26.01
N ASP A 138 0.98 -23.34 -26.29
CA ASP A 138 1.57 -22.31 -27.16
C ASP A 138 1.21 -20.86 -26.78
N GLY A 139 0.85 -20.65 -25.50
CA GLY A 139 0.53 -19.34 -24.97
C GLY A 139 1.74 -18.41 -24.91
N VAL A 140 1.46 -17.12 -24.98
CA VAL A 140 2.44 -16.03 -24.88
C VAL A 140 2.26 -15.23 -23.60
N LEU A 141 3.33 -14.59 -23.13
CA LEU A 141 3.28 -13.68 -21.98
C LEU A 141 3.43 -12.24 -22.47
N PHE A 142 2.45 -11.40 -22.14
CA PHE A 142 2.56 -9.95 -22.22
C PHE A 142 2.77 -9.42 -20.80
N PHE A 143 3.85 -8.69 -20.56
CA PHE A 143 4.19 -8.24 -19.22
C PHE A 143 4.46 -6.74 -19.13
N GLU A 144 4.11 -6.20 -17.96
CA GLU A 144 4.41 -4.85 -17.52
C GLU A 144 5.90 -4.69 -17.18
N GLY A 145 6.48 -3.56 -17.60
CA GLY A 145 7.83 -3.18 -17.24
C GLY A 145 8.19 -1.90 -17.97
N VAL A 146 7.87 -0.76 -17.36
CA VAL A 146 8.19 0.56 -17.93
C VAL A 146 9.68 0.60 -18.24
N ARG A 147 10.00 0.79 -19.51
CA ARG A 147 11.39 0.77 -19.96
C ARG A 147 12.10 2.05 -19.51
N PRO A 148 13.41 1.97 -19.18
CA PRO A 148 14.17 3.15 -18.78
C PRO A 148 14.17 4.21 -19.88
N GLY A 149 14.32 5.47 -19.48
CA GLY A 149 14.39 6.61 -20.39
C GLY A 149 15.78 7.22 -20.44
N THR A 150 15.89 8.37 -21.09
CA THR A 150 17.07 9.23 -20.93
C THR A 150 17.14 9.78 -19.50
N ALA A 151 18.36 10.03 -18.99
CA ALA A 151 18.54 10.60 -17.66
C ALA A 151 17.80 11.95 -17.46
N GLU A 152 17.63 12.73 -18.54
CA GLU A 152 16.83 13.96 -18.53
C GLU A 152 15.34 13.65 -18.29
N ASN A 153 14.78 12.69 -19.03
CA ASN A 153 13.37 12.35 -18.91
C ASN A 153 13.06 11.58 -17.62
N GLU A 154 14.00 10.81 -17.07
CA GLU A 154 13.87 10.22 -15.73
C GLU A 154 13.76 11.32 -14.65
N GLN A 155 14.60 12.37 -14.73
CA GLN A 155 14.49 13.51 -13.83
C GLN A 155 13.18 14.26 -14.00
N LYS A 156 12.73 14.49 -15.24
CA LYS A 156 11.41 15.11 -15.51
C LYS A 156 10.27 14.25 -14.98
N PHE A 157 10.34 12.94 -15.13
CA PHE A 157 9.36 11.99 -14.64
C PHE A 157 9.25 12.03 -13.11
N ASN A 158 10.37 11.93 -12.40
CA ASN A 158 10.39 12.02 -10.93
C ASN A 158 9.91 13.39 -10.45
N SER A 159 10.32 14.47 -11.14
CA SER A 159 9.87 15.84 -10.84
C SER A 159 8.37 16.04 -11.05
N ALA A 160 7.83 15.47 -12.12
CA ALA A 160 6.43 15.57 -12.48
C ALA A 160 5.55 14.68 -11.59
N LEU A 161 6.05 13.51 -11.14
CA LEU A 161 5.40 12.65 -10.16
C LEU A 161 5.47 13.22 -8.74
N GLY A 162 6.52 13.98 -8.42
CA GLY A 162 6.81 14.47 -7.07
C GLY A 162 7.44 13.43 -6.15
N ILE A 163 7.79 12.25 -6.68
CA ILE A 163 8.40 11.13 -5.96
C ILE A 163 9.62 10.65 -6.73
N ASP A 164 10.72 10.38 -6.02
CA ASP A 164 11.91 9.76 -6.62
C ASP A 164 11.77 8.23 -6.67
N PHE A 165 11.66 7.66 -7.88
CA PHE A 165 11.66 6.22 -8.10
C PHE A 165 13.08 5.69 -8.21
N ALA A 166 13.85 5.83 -7.12
CA ALA A 166 15.21 5.34 -7.08
C ALA A 166 15.28 3.79 -7.22
N PRO A 167 16.34 3.25 -7.84
CA PRO A 167 16.61 1.81 -7.79
C PRO A 167 16.62 1.30 -6.35
N GLY A 168 15.88 0.22 -6.08
CA GLY A 168 15.76 -0.38 -4.75
C GLY A 168 14.60 0.16 -3.88
N LEU A 169 13.82 1.13 -4.34
CA LEU A 169 12.64 1.63 -3.62
C LEU A 169 11.69 0.49 -3.23
N TYR A 170 11.34 -0.39 -4.17
CA TYR A 170 10.44 -1.51 -3.90
C TYR A 170 11.07 -2.58 -3.01
N ASP A 171 12.39 -2.78 -3.08
CA ASP A 171 13.09 -3.71 -2.19
C ASP A 171 13.00 -3.22 -0.73
N ASN A 172 13.32 -1.95 -0.49
CA ASN A 172 13.24 -1.34 0.85
C ASN A 172 11.79 -1.27 1.37
N LEU A 173 10.83 -0.93 0.50
CA LEU A 173 9.41 -0.98 0.86
C LEU A 173 8.99 -2.41 1.22
N SER A 174 9.42 -3.42 0.46
CA SER A 174 9.09 -4.80 0.75
C SER A 174 9.64 -5.25 2.11
N GLU A 175 10.85 -4.81 2.48
CA GLU A 175 11.44 -5.07 3.79
C GLU A 175 10.62 -4.42 4.93
N LEU A 176 10.20 -3.17 4.76
CA LEU A 176 9.38 -2.45 5.74
C LEU A 176 7.98 -3.05 5.90
N TYR A 177 7.45 -3.66 4.85
CA TYR A 177 6.14 -4.34 4.86
C TYR A 177 6.23 -5.84 5.18
N GLY A 178 7.45 -6.40 5.27
CA GLY A 178 7.66 -7.82 5.56
C GLY A 178 7.14 -8.72 4.44
N VAL A 179 7.33 -8.29 3.20
CA VAL A 179 6.94 -9.00 1.97
C VAL A 179 8.13 -8.96 0.99
N VAL A 180 7.96 -9.35 -0.27
CA VAL A 180 9.02 -9.25 -1.29
C VAL A 180 8.60 -8.33 -2.44
N ALA A 181 9.58 -7.72 -3.10
CA ALA A 181 9.37 -6.99 -4.34
C ALA A 181 9.13 -7.95 -5.52
N GLN A 182 8.40 -7.50 -6.52
CA GLN A 182 8.21 -8.23 -7.78
C GLN A 182 9.54 -8.35 -8.53
N ASP A 183 9.93 -9.57 -8.85
CA ASP A 183 11.06 -9.90 -9.73
C ASP A 183 10.51 -10.41 -11.06
N ASN A 184 10.66 -9.65 -12.14
CA ASN A 184 10.13 -10.05 -13.44
C ASN A 184 10.82 -11.30 -14.01
N GLU A 185 12.10 -11.52 -13.71
CA GLU A 185 12.87 -12.65 -14.24
C GLU A 185 12.27 -13.99 -13.83
N MET A 186 11.53 -14.04 -12.72
CA MET A 186 10.86 -15.26 -12.28
C MET A 186 9.70 -15.70 -13.20
N PHE A 187 9.24 -14.80 -14.08
CA PHE A 187 8.10 -15.03 -14.97
C PHE A 187 8.51 -15.28 -16.43
N LEU A 188 9.74 -14.91 -16.81
CA LEU A 188 10.23 -14.99 -18.17
C LEU A 188 10.78 -16.38 -18.51
N ASP A 189 10.81 -16.70 -19.80
CA ASP A 189 11.37 -17.94 -20.36
C ASP A 189 10.78 -19.24 -19.77
N LEU A 190 9.58 -19.15 -19.19
CA LEU A 190 8.83 -20.31 -18.70
C LEU A 190 8.21 -21.06 -19.88
N VAL A 191 8.54 -22.35 -20.04
CA VAL A 191 8.05 -23.25 -21.11
C VAL A 191 8.53 -22.89 -22.52
N ASN A 192 8.43 -21.63 -22.92
CA ASN A 192 8.88 -21.08 -24.19
C ASN A 192 9.40 -19.64 -23.98
N ASN A 193 9.97 -19.02 -25.01
CA ASN A 193 10.55 -17.67 -24.97
C ASN A 193 9.65 -16.59 -25.61
N LYS A 194 8.34 -16.85 -25.73
CA LYS A 194 7.36 -15.90 -26.28
C LYS A 194 6.91 -14.92 -25.20
N ASP A 195 7.86 -14.13 -24.71
CA ASP A 195 7.67 -13.13 -23.66
C ASP A 195 7.86 -11.72 -24.23
N TYR A 196 6.84 -10.88 -24.12
CA TYR A 196 6.80 -9.57 -24.74
C TYR A 196 6.56 -8.49 -23.68
N ASN A 197 7.52 -7.58 -23.56
CA ASN A 197 7.35 -6.36 -22.77
C ASN A 197 6.41 -5.43 -23.53
N ILE A 198 5.12 -5.46 -23.17
CA ILE A 198 4.08 -4.65 -23.80
C ILE A 198 3.83 -3.47 -22.88
N ASP A 199 4.73 -2.49 -22.93
CA ASP A 199 4.67 -1.30 -22.07
C ASP A 199 5.26 -0.07 -22.78
N LEU A 200 5.19 1.10 -22.15
CA LEU A 200 5.86 2.33 -22.57
C LEU A 200 7.25 2.45 -21.95
N SER A 201 8.12 3.25 -22.58
CA SER A 201 9.31 3.76 -21.90
C SER A 201 9.01 5.06 -21.13
N ILE A 202 9.89 5.43 -20.20
CA ILE A 202 9.84 6.74 -19.55
C ILE A 202 9.90 7.87 -20.59
N ASP A 203 10.68 7.71 -21.66
CA ASP A 203 10.75 8.69 -22.74
C ASP A 203 9.40 8.86 -23.45
N ASP A 204 8.69 7.76 -23.74
CA ASP A 204 7.36 7.79 -24.35
C ASP A 204 6.34 8.46 -23.42
N ILE A 205 6.36 8.12 -22.12
CA ILE A 205 5.47 8.70 -21.12
C ILE A 205 5.66 10.21 -21.03
N ILE A 206 6.91 10.68 -20.96
CA ILE A 206 7.21 12.13 -20.88
C ILE A 206 6.80 12.84 -22.16
N LYS A 207 7.07 12.25 -23.32
CA LYS A 207 6.64 12.81 -24.59
C LYS A 207 5.12 12.98 -24.63
N ILE A 208 4.34 11.95 -24.27
CA ILE A 208 2.87 12.04 -24.25
C ILE A 208 2.39 13.09 -23.22
N TYR A 209 3.01 13.10 -22.04
CA TYR A 209 2.69 14.07 -20.98
C TYR A 209 2.90 15.52 -21.45
N GLU A 210 4.01 15.79 -22.15
CA GLU A 210 4.30 17.10 -22.73
C GLU A 210 3.37 17.44 -23.91
N GLU A 211 3.09 16.49 -24.81
CA GLU A 211 2.22 16.68 -25.98
C GLU A 211 0.77 17.00 -25.60
N LYS A 212 0.26 16.41 -24.52
CA LYS A 212 -1.08 16.73 -23.98
C LYS A 212 -1.16 18.13 -23.35
N GLY A 213 -0.06 18.89 -23.33
CA GLY A 213 -0.01 20.23 -22.74
C GLY A 213 -0.23 20.22 -21.23
N LEU A 214 0.00 19.07 -20.57
CA LEU A 214 -0.24 18.85 -19.14
C LEU A 214 0.87 19.45 -18.26
N SER A 215 1.63 20.39 -18.80
CA SER A 215 2.66 21.09 -18.06
C SER A 215 2.03 22.09 -17.07
N SER A 216 2.36 21.93 -15.79
CA SER A 216 2.40 23.01 -14.79
C SER A 216 1.15 23.29 -13.93
N GLN A 217 0.30 22.31 -13.63
CA GLN A 217 -0.56 22.42 -12.43
C GLN A 217 -0.46 21.17 -11.56
N LYS A 218 0.53 21.15 -10.65
CA LYS A 218 0.52 20.27 -9.47
C LYS A 218 -0.77 20.55 -8.68
N LYS A 219 -1.83 19.78 -8.91
CA LYS A 219 -3.05 19.79 -8.09
C LYS A 219 -2.91 18.69 -7.04
N GLY A 220 -2.37 19.04 -5.87
CA GLY A 220 -2.17 18.13 -4.75
C GLY A 220 -1.59 18.83 -3.51
N LEU A 221 -1.43 18.11 -2.40
CA LEU A 221 -0.81 18.64 -1.17
C LEU A 221 0.72 18.82 -1.33
N MET A 222 1.33 18.15 -2.31
CA MET A 222 2.74 18.30 -2.67
C MET A 222 2.91 19.46 -3.67
N GLN A 223 2.73 20.69 -3.20
CA GLN A 223 2.99 21.92 -3.97
C GLN A 223 4.46 22.35 -3.96
N ASN A 224 5.32 21.68 -3.20
CA ASN A 224 6.76 21.98 -3.23
C ASN A 224 7.41 21.38 -4.48
N ASP A 225 8.37 22.10 -5.03
CA ASP A 225 9.21 21.66 -6.16
C ASP A 225 10.23 20.59 -5.77
N GLU A 226 10.32 20.27 -4.49
CA GLU A 226 11.18 19.20 -3.99
C GLU A 226 10.52 17.84 -4.24
N VAL A 227 11.22 17.00 -4.99
CA VAL A 227 10.92 15.59 -5.16
C VAL A 227 11.07 14.89 -3.81
N VAL A 228 10.05 14.15 -3.39
CA VAL A 228 10.11 13.39 -2.14
C VAL A 228 10.89 12.11 -2.37
N ASP A 229 12.02 11.97 -1.68
CA ASP A 229 12.83 10.76 -1.66
C ASP A 229 12.28 9.76 -0.63
N ILE A 230 11.22 9.06 -1.03
CA ILE A 230 10.59 8.01 -0.21
C ILE A 230 11.59 6.91 0.15
N ASN A 231 12.53 6.61 -0.75
CA ASN A 231 13.50 5.54 -0.53
C ASN A 231 14.42 5.87 0.66
N SER A 232 14.93 7.09 0.74
CA SER A 232 15.76 7.55 1.86
C SER A 232 15.01 7.51 3.19
N ASP A 233 13.73 7.91 3.21
CA ASP A 233 12.88 7.88 4.40
C ASP A 233 12.65 6.44 4.87
N VAL A 234 12.39 5.51 3.96
CA VAL A 234 12.23 4.08 4.28
C VAL A 234 13.53 3.51 4.85
N ILE A 235 14.68 3.78 4.22
CA ILE A 235 16.00 3.34 4.71
C ILE A 235 16.25 3.87 6.13
N LYS A 236 15.94 5.15 6.36
CA LYS A 236 16.10 5.76 7.68
C LYS A 236 15.24 5.06 8.72
N ILE A 237 13.95 4.84 8.42
CA ILE A 237 13.03 4.12 9.31
C ILE A 237 13.57 2.72 9.62
N LEU A 238 13.98 1.95 8.59
CA LEU A 238 14.54 0.61 8.78
C LEU A 238 15.78 0.61 9.66
N SER A 239 16.65 1.62 9.55
CA SER A 239 17.87 1.75 10.34
C SER A 239 17.63 2.10 11.82
N GLU A 240 16.50 2.75 12.13
CA GLU A 240 16.15 3.20 13.47
C GLU A 240 15.35 2.13 14.25
N LEU A 241 14.64 1.24 13.55
CA LEU A 241 13.80 0.21 14.18
C LEU A 241 14.62 -1.00 14.62
N ASN A 242 14.37 -1.46 15.85
CA ASN A 242 14.87 -2.76 16.28
C ASN A 242 13.99 -3.91 15.73
N PRO A 243 14.43 -5.18 15.77
CA PRO A 243 13.67 -6.29 15.18
C PRO A 243 12.25 -6.47 15.71
N ARG A 244 12.00 -6.16 16.99
CA ARG A 244 10.67 -6.28 17.61
C ARG A 244 9.74 -5.15 17.15
N GLU A 245 10.25 -3.93 17.09
CA GLU A 245 9.52 -2.78 16.54
C GLU A 245 9.17 -3.01 15.07
N LEU A 246 10.14 -3.46 14.28
CA LEU A 246 9.93 -3.79 12.88
C LEU A 246 8.85 -4.87 12.70
N THR A 247 8.79 -5.87 13.57
CA THR A 247 7.72 -6.89 13.53
C THR A 247 6.33 -6.27 13.74
N VAL A 248 6.18 -5.37 14.71
CA VAL A 248 4.91 -4.67 14.96
C VAL A 248 4.52 -3.77 13.79
N ILE A 249 5.48 -3.02 13.25
CA ILE A 249 5.28 -2.13 12.10
C ILE A 249 4.88 -2.94 10.86
N ARG A 250 5.53 -4.08 10.59
CA ARG A 250 5.16 -4.99 9.50
C ARG A 250 3.71 -5.46 9.61
N SER A 251 3.27 -5.94 10.78
CA SER A 251 1.87 -6.36 10.97
C SER A 251 0.88 -5.25 10.66
N PHE A 252 1.18 -4.03 11.09
CA PHE A 252 0.34 -2.87 10.78
C PHE A 252 0.36 -2.52 9.29
N ASN A 253 1.54 -2.47 8.67
CA ASN A 253 1.72 -2.14 7.27
C ASN A 253 1.04 -3.15 6.34
N GLN A 254 1.12 -4.44 6.64
CA GLN A 254 0.42 -5.50 5.91
C GLN A 254 -1.11 -5.34 5.98
N ALA A 255 -1.63 -5.10 7.19
CA ALA A 255 -3.05 -4.83 7.37
C ALA A 255 -3.50 -3.57 6.62
N PHE A 256 -2.68 -2.52 6.63
CA PHE A 256 -2.94 -1.28 5.93
C PHE A 256 -2.88 -1.45 4.41
N LEU A 257 -1.92 -2.22 3.89
CA LEU A 257 -1.83 -2.56 2.46
C LEU A 257 -3.06 -3.36 2.01
N ASN A 258 -3.45 -4.38 2.79
CA ASN A 258 -4.69 -5.14 2.54
C ASN A 258 -5.93 -4.23 2.59
N PHE A 259 -5.96 -3.24 3.49
CA PHE A 259 -7.03 -2.24 3.51
C PHE A 259 -7.03 -1.38 2.24
N ILE A 260 -5.90 -0.81 1.82
CA ILE A 260 -5.81 0.06 0.64
C ILE A 260 -6.23 -0.69 -0.63
N ILE A 261 -5.75 -1.92 -0.82
CA ILE A 261 -6.03 -2.69 -2.03
C ILE A 261 -7.54 -2.95 -2.19
N LYS A 262 -8.22 -3.28 -1.08
CA LYS A 262 -9.67 -3.54 -1.07
C LYS A 262 -10.55 -2.27 -1.18
N ASN A 263 -9.99 -1.09 -0.92
CA ASN A 263 -10.76 0.16 -0.83
C ASN A 263 -10.37 1.12 -1.93
N GLU A 264 -10.92 0.92 -3.13
CA GLU A 264 -10.59 1.71 -4.33
C GLU A 264 -10.80 3.21 -4.15
N GLY A 265 -11.92 3.62 -3.53
CA GLY A 265 -12.18 5.03 -3.27
C GLY A 265 -11.12 5.66 -2.36
N PHE A 266 -10.62 4.92 -1.36
CA PHE A 266 -9.54 5.38 -0.49
C PHE A 266 -8.21 5.42 -1.25
N ARG A 267 -7.88 4.36 -2.02
CA ARG A 267 -6.69 4.30 -2.88
C ARG A 267 -6.64 5.49 -3.85
N ASN A 268 -7.73 5.75 -4.56
CA ASN A 268 -7.82 6.85 -5.52
C ASN A 268 -7.71 8.22 -4.82
N THR A 269 -8.30 8.36 -3.63
CA THR A 269 -8.15 9.57 -2.80
C THR A 269 -6.68 9.76 -2.41
N MET A 270 -5.99 8.73 -1.93
CA MET A 270 -4.57 8.83 -1.57
C MET A 270 -3.69 9.17 -2.78
N LEU A 271 -3.91 8.52 -3.93
CA LEU A 271 -3.18 8.80 -5.17
C LEU A 271 -3.37 10.25 -5.64
N SER A 272 -4.58 10.80 -5.48
CA SER A 272 -4.85 12.22 -5.81
C SER A 272 -4.29 13.23 -4.83
N LEU A 273 -3.99 12.84 -3.60
CA LEU A 273 -3.34 13.72 -2.63
C LEU A 273 -1.83 13.81 -2.84
N VAL A 274 -1.21 12.69 -3.24
CA VAL A 274 0.25 12.53 -3.31
C VAL A 274 0.78 12.70 -4.74
N GLY A 275 0.00 12.32 -5.75
CA GLY A 275 0.45 12.24 -7.14
C GLY A 275 -0.07 13.35 -8.04
N ASN A 276 0.69 13.66 -9.08
CA ASN A 276 0.22 14.49 -10.19
C ASN A 276 -0.81 13.71 -11.03
N GLN A 277 -2.09 14.05 -10.87
CA GLN A 277 -3.20 13.36 -11.54
C GLN A 277 -3.07 13.30 -13.05
N ASP A 278 -2.49 14.34 -13.67
CA ASP A 278 -2.33 14.40 -15.11
C ASP A 278 -1.29 13.38 -15.60
N LEU A 279 -0.17 13.24 -14.88
CA LEU A 279 0.85 12.24 -15.19
C LEU A 279 0.39 10.82 -14.80
N PHE A 280 -0.34 10.66 -13.69
CA PHE A 280 -0.95 9.38 -13.33
C PHE A 280 -1.95 8.90 -14.38
N GLY A 281 -2.72 9.83 -14.97
CA GLY A 281 -3.58 9.53 -16.12
C GLY A 281 -2.78 8.98 -17.30
N VAL A 282 -1.63 9.57 -17.64
CA VAL A 282 -0.74 9.03 -18.68
C VAL A 282 -0.19 7.64 -18.31
N ILE A 283 0.24 7.44 -17.07
CA ILE A 283 0.80 6.16 -16.59
C ILE A 283 -0.25 5.05 -16.56
N ILE A 284 -1.54 5.37 -16.44
CA ILE A 284 -2.60 4.36 -16.44
C ILE A 284 -3.20 4.23 -17.85
N ASP A 285 -3.78 5.30 -18.38
CA ASP A 285 -4.63 5.26 -19.57
C ASP A 285 -3.85 4.95 -20.85
N GLU A 286 -2.71 5.59 -21.09
CA GLU A 286 -1.92 5.34 -22.31
C GLU A 286 -1.32 3.93 -22.30
N ARG A 287 -0.93 3.44 -21.13
CA ARG A 287 -0.41 2.08 -20.97
C ARG A 287 -1.52 1.03 -21.16
N ASN A 288 -2.77 1.36 -20.79
CA ASN A 288 -3.93 0.53 -21.10
C ASN A 288 -4.16 0.44 -22.62
N GLU A 289 -4.05 1.56 -23.34
CA GLU A 289 -4.19 1.60 -24.79
C GLU A 289 -3.14 0.73 -25.48
N VAL A 290 -1.87 0.89 -25.13
CA VAL A 290 -0.77 0.08 -25.69
C VAL A 290 -1.00 -1.42 -25.48
N LEU A 291 -1.41 -1.82 -24.28
CA LEU A 291 -1.68 -3.22 -23.96
C LEU A 291 -2.92 -3.76 -24.69
N ALA A 292 -4.01 -2.99 -24.72
CA ALA A 292 -5.22 -3.39 -25.43
C ALA A 292 -4.97 -3.52 -26.93
N ASP A 293 -4.26 -2.57 -27.55
CA ASP A 293 -3.88 -2.61 -28.95
C ASP A 293 -3.00 -3.82 -29.27
N ALA A 294 -2.05 -4.16 -28.39
CA ALA A 294 -1.25 -5.36 -28.56
C ALA A 294 -2.11 -6.64 -28.50
N ILE A 295 -3.09 -6.71 -27.60
CA ILE A 295 -4.01 -7.86 -27.50
C ILE A 295 -4.87 -7.97 -28.78
N ILE A 296 -5.43 -6.86 -29.25
CA ILE A 296 -6.33 -6.81 -30.41
C ILE A 296 -5.57 -7.21 -31.67
N ASN A 297 -4.38 -6.64 -31.88
CA ASN A 297 -3.62 -6.78 -33.12
C ASN A 297 -2.69 -8.00 -33.14
N SER A 298 -2.48 -8.67 -32.01
CA SER A 298 -1.66 -9.88 -31.94
C SER A 298 -2.24 -10.99 -32.81
N GLU A 299 -1.41 -11.83 -33.42
CA GLU A 299 -1.85 -13.06 -34.09
C GLU A 299 -2.09 -14.20 -33.09
N GLU A 300 -1.59 -14.06 -31.86
CA GLU A 300 -1.64 -15.08 -30.82
C GLU A 300 -3.06 -15.22 -30.26
N LYS A 301 -3.50 -16.47 -30.06
CA LYS A 301 -4.84 -16.79 -29.57
C LYS A 301 -4.91 -16.94 -28.06
N ASN A 302 -3.80 -17.34 -27.43
CA ASN A 302 -3.71 -17.57 -25.99
C ASN A 302 -2.68 -16.59 -25.42
N ILE A 303 -3.16 -15.55 -24.72
CA ILE A 303 -2.33 -14.48 -24.19
C ILE A 303 -2.47 -14.47 -22.68
N PHE A 304 -1.36 -14.61 -21.97
CA PHE A 304 -1.29 -14.36 -20.53
C PHE A 304 -0.74 -12.96 -20.31
N VAL A 305 -1.38 -12.17 -19.44
CA VAL A 305 -1.01 -10.79 -19.14
C VAL A 305 -0.67 -10.69 -17.67
N ILE A 306 0.47 -10.09 -17.33
CA ILE A 306 0.78 -9.64 -15.97
C ILE A 306 0.89 -8.12 -15.95
N TYR A 307 -0.02 -7.46 -15.22
CA TYR A 307 -0.10 -6.00 -15.15
C TYR A 307 -0.69 -5.54 -13.80
N GLY A 308 -0.35 -4.33 -13.36
CA GLY A 308 -0.82 -3.76 -12.10
C GLY A 308 -2.34 -3.70 -12.01
N LEU A 309 -2.88 -3.91 -10.80
CA LEU A 309 -4.33 -3.98 -10.53
C LEU A 309 -5.17 -2.88 -11.22
N MET A 310 -4.65 -1.65 -11.26
CA MET A 310 -5.40 -0.49 -11.77
C MET A 310 -5.59 -0.49 -13.30
N HIS A 311 -4.90 -1.36 -14.04
CA HIS A 311 -4.97 -1.39 -15.50
C HIS A 311 -6.14 -2.20 -16.06
N PHE A 312 -6.65 -3.17 -15.30
CA PHE A 312 -7.63 -4.14 -15.83
C PHE A 312 -8.89 -3.47 -16.40
N ASP A 313 -9.53 -2.57 -15.64
CA ASP A 313 -10.79 -1.95 -16.06
C ASP A 313 -10.61 -1.12 -17.34
N GLY A 314 -9.51 -0.36 -17.45
CA GLY A 314 -9.20 0.43 -18.62
C GLY A 314 -8.99 -0.44 -19.86
N VAL A 315 -8.15 -1.48 -19.74
CA VAL A 315 -7.90 -2.43 -20.83
C VAL A 315 -9.18 -3.14 -21.25
N TYR A 316 -9.98 -3.65 -20.30
CA TYR A 316 -11.21 -4.36 -20.59
C TYR A 316 -12.24 -3.48 -21.31
N ASN A 317 -12.35 -2.21 -20.93
CA ASN A 317 -13.23 -1.25 -21.62
C ASN A 317 -12.80 -1.00 -23.07
N ILE A 318 -11.49 -0.91 -23.34
CA ILE A 318 -10.97 -0.76 -24.71
C ILE A 318 -11.25 -2.03 -25.53
N LEU A 319 -11.03 -3.22 -24.95
CA LEU A 319 -11.35 -4.49 -25.60
C LEU A 319 -12.85 -4.55 -25.97
N LEU A 320 -13.76 -4.23 -25.04
CA LEU A 320 -15.20 -4.17 -25.30
C LEU A 320 -15.59 -3.16 -26.39
N ALA A 321 -14.92 -2.00 -26.43
CA ALA A 321 -15.15 -0.99 -27.45
C ALA A 321 -14.70 -1.46 -28.85
N SER A 322 -13.63 -2.26 -28.91
CA SER A 322 -13.12 -2.85 -30.16
C SER A 322 -14.01 -3.98 -30.68
N ASP A 323 -14.52 -4.82 -29.78
CA ASP A 323 -15.39 -5.95 -30.09
C ASP A 323 -16.31 -6.26 -28.89
N THR A 324 -17.60 -5.99 -29.06
CA THR A 324 -18.60 -6.18 -27.99
C THR A 324 -18.81 -7.65 -27.56
N ILE A 325 -18.20 -8.62 -28.26
CA ILE A 325 -18.26 -10.05 -27.91
C ILE A 325 -17.31 -10.39 -26.75
N TRP A 326 -16.30 -9.56 -26.47
CA TRP A 326 -15.44 -9.74 -25.31
C TRP A 326 -16.26 -9.90 -24.03
N LYS A 327 -15.91 -10.92 -23.24
CA LYS A 327 -16.57 -11.18 -21.96
C LYS A 327 -15.62 -11.84 -20.98
N ILE A 328 -15.82 -11.54 -19.70
CA ILE A 328 -15.21 -12.27 -18.59
C ILE A 328 -15.93 -13.62 -18.47
N THR A 329 -15.17 -14.71 -18.57
CA THR A 329 -15.67 -16.09 -18.42
C THR A 329 -15.31 -16.72 -17.08
N SER A 330 -14.27 -16.22 -16.43
CA SER A 330 -13.85 -16.67 -15.11
C SER A 330 -13.08 -15.56 -14.38
N THR A 331 -13.24 -15.52 -13.07
CA THR A 331 -12.43 -14.72 -12.15
C THR A 331 -11.96 -15.65 -11.04
N LYS A 332 -10.64 -15.67 -10.78
CA LYS A 332 -10.04 -16.40 -9.66
C LYS A 332 -9.30 -15.40 -8.78
N GLU A 333 -9.52 -15.48 -7.48
CA GLU A 333 -8.91 -14.56 -6.52
C GLU A 333 -7.70 -15.20 -5.83
N TYR A 334 -6.59 -14.47 -5.76
CA TYR A 334 -5.36 -14.93 -5.12
C TYR A 334 -4.96 -14.01 -3.97
N THR A 335 -4.77 -14.57 -2.78
CA THR A 335 -4.35 -13.81 -1.60
C THR A 335 -2.96 -13.20 -1.82
N ILE A 336 -2.85 -11.89 -1.62
CA ILE A 336 -1.64 -11.11 -1.94
C ILE A 336 -0.61 -11.23 -0.84
N ILE A 337 -1.08 -11.08 0.41
CA ILE A 337 -0.27 -11.15 1.62
C ILE A 337 -0.78 -12.34 2.41
N THR A 338 -0.02 -13.44 2.36
CA THR A 338 -0.21 -14.60 3.22
C THR A 338 0.56 -14.41 4.52
N ASP A 339 0.21 -15.19 5.55
CA ASP A 339 0.78 -15.09 6.89
C ASP A 339 2.32 -15.04 6.85
N PRO A 340 3.00 -14.13 7.61
CA PRO A 340 4.46 -14.10 7.77
C PRO A 340 5.11 -15.38 8.36
N GLY A 341 4.38 -16.49 8.43
CA GLY A 341 4.78 -17.74 9.08
C GLY A 341 5.28 -18.86 8.18
N GLU A 342 5.54 -18.63 6.88
CA GLU A 342 6.19 -19.61 5.99
C GLU A 342 7.65 -19.28 5.68
#